data_AF-A0A1F3WVA8-F1
#
_entry.id   AF-A0A1F3WVA8-F1
#
_cell.length_a   1.000
_cell.length_b   1.000
_cell.length_c   1.000
_cell.angle_alpha   90.00
_cell.angle_beta   90.00
_cell.angle_gamma   90.00
#
_symmetry.space_group_name_H-M   'P 1'
#
loop_
_entity.id
_entity.type
_entity.pdbx_description
1 polymer ?
#
loop_
_entity_poly.entity_id
_entity_poly.type
_entity_poly.pdbx_seq_one_letter_code
_entity_poly.pdbx_strand_id
1 'polypeptide(L)'
;MNRYRHLTWLTPLLLYSGDVLAWGLYTHVYFAQQLVWAVPLADSHFRRAMCAFPGWVMAGACLPDLSLTGQHAGTYDFKQTHQWDTARRLLDQAYCDEERAIALGFASHLLVDIIAHNHFVPSHEKLWVNVPILTHASSEWAMDAHVKNHVFNSPAKLLKQNQNLLAHFAALHFQCDPLKAGRAIMLLANGDAVLRGSRLAEGVYHTGKLLDRNLKRRFNYYLRETSRRLVQINRVIEGRNPVWHAEPPMPHLAHDRVRSHTPRQINCHLPLPLDLFLETE
;
A
#
# COMPACT_ATOMS: atom_id res chain seq x y z
N MET A 1 36.81 19.65 0.70
CA MET A 1 35.43 19.70 0.18
C MET A 1 34.99 18.31 -0.24
N ASN A 2 33.91 17.82 0.37
CA ASN A 2 33.50 16.43 0.47
C ASN A 2 33.07 15.79 -0.87
N ARG A 3 33.95 14.99 -1.51
CA ARG A 3 33.61 14.11 -2.65
C ARG A 3 32.76 12.89 -2.24
N TYR A 4 32.58 12.65 -0.94
CA TYR A 4 31.86 11.48 -0.41
C TYR A 4 30.40 11.74 -0.02
N ARG A 5 29.91 12.98 -0.10
CA ARG A 5 28.49 13.32 0.18
C ARG A 5 27.51 12.68 -0.80
N HIS A 6 27.96 12.22 -1.97
CA HIS A 6 27.13 11.49 -2.94
C HIS A 6 27.10 9.98 -2.66
N LEU A 7 28.13 9.43 -2.00
CA LEU A 7 28.20 8.01 -1.64
C LEU A 7 27.27 7.65 -0.48
N THR A 8 26.96 8.60 0.42
CA THR A 8 25.94 8.43 1.46
C THR A 8 24.51 8.33 0.92
N TRP A 9 24.28 8.67 -0.36
CA TRP A 9 22.98 8.44 -1.04
C TRP A 9 22.86 7.03 -1.62
N LEU A 10 23.97 6.30 -1.73
CA LEU A 10 24.00 4.92 -2.25
C LEU A 10 23.93 3.88 -1.13
N THR A 11 24.18 4.25 0.12
CA THR A 11 24.06 3.35 1.28
C THR A 11 22.67 2.75 1.49
N PRO A 12 21.53 3.44 1.23
CA PRO A 12 20.21 2.80 1.27
C PRO A 12 19.99 1.78 0.15
N LEU A 13 20.72 1.90 -0.97
CA LEU A 13 20.62 0.99 -2.11
C LEU A 13 21.46 -0.29 -1.92
N LEU A 14 22.47 -0.25 -1.06
CA LEU A 14 23.43 -1.35 -0.83
C LEU A 14 23.06 -2.25 0.37
N LEU A 15 22.06 -1.89 1.17
CA LEU A 15 21.55 -2.69 2.28
C LEU A 15 20.23 -3.35 1.84
N TYR A 16 20.39 -4.40 1.02
CA TYR A 16 19.35 -4.97 0.20
C TYR A 16 18.77 -6.26 0.82
N SER A 17 17.51 -6.20 1.22
CA SER A 17 16.58 -7.33 1.19
C SER A 17 15.46 -6.91 0.23
N GLY A 18 15.12 -7.79 -0.72
CA GLY A 18 14.44 -7.47 -1.98
C GLY A 18 13.05 -6.84 -1.86
N ASP A 19 12.47 -6.82 -0.67
CA ASP A 19 11.10 -6.34 -0.42
C ASP A 19 11.07 -4.97 0.29
N VAL A 20 12.23 -4.41 0.70
CA VAL A 20 12.32 -3.33 1.71
C VAL A 20 12.14 -1.90 1.16
N LEU A 21 12.04 -1.70 -0.16
CA LEU A 21 11.98 -0.36 -0.78
C LEU A 21 10.63 0.00 -1.42
N ALA A 22 9.65 -0.90 -1.39
CA ALA A 22 8.28 -0.64 -1.80
C ALA A 22 7.55 0.17 -0.70
N TRP A 23 7.53 1.51 -0.83
CA TRP A 23 6.86 2.40 0.11
C TRP A 23 5.74 3.14 -0.63
N GLY A 24 4.59 2.47 -0.76
CA GLY A 24 3.38 2.98 -1.40
C GLY A 24 2.39 3.66 -0.45
N LEU A 25 2.85 4.08 0.74
CA LEU A 25 1.97 4.54 1.83
C LEU A 25 1.02 5.69 1.43
N TYR A 26 1.45 6.63 0.57
CA TYR A 26 0.53 7.70 0.14
C TYR A 26 -0.60 7.16 -0.73
N THR A 27 -0.32 6.17 -1.57
CA THR A 27 -1.32 5.50 -2.40
C THR A 27 -2.34 4.76 -1.54
N HIS A 28 -1.91 4.06 -0.48
CA HIS A 28 -2.84 3.40 0.45
C HIS A 28 -3.69 4.39 1.23
N VAL A 29 -3.08 5.47 1.76
CA VAL A 29 -3.84 6.53 2.44
C VAL A 29 -4.79 7.22 1.47
N TYR A 30 -4.41 7.43 0.21
CA TYR A 30 -5.29 7.97 -0.83
C TYR A 30 -6.53 7.09 -1.02
N PHE A 31 -6.37 5.78 -1.17
CA PHE A 31 -7.52 4.89 -1.34
C PHE A 31 -8.35 4.72 -0.07
N ALA A 32 -7.73 4.70 1.11
CA ALA A 32 -8.46 4.71 2.38
C ALA A 32 -9.29 5.99 2.56
N GLN A 33 -8.78 7.13 2.09
CA GLN A 33 -9.52 8.39 2.05
C GLN A 33 -10.71 8.31 1.07
N GLN A 34 -10.50 7.73 -0.12
CA GLN A 34 -11.58 7.50 -1.08
C GLN A 34 -12.65 6.54 -0.54
N LEU A 35 -12.24 5.50 0.19
CA LEU A 35 -13.13 4.58 0.90
C LEU A 35 -14.04 5.35 1.86
N VAL A 36 -13.45 6.19 2.72
CA VAL A 36 -14.18 7.01 3.69
C VAL A 36 -15.23 7.92 3.03
N TRP A 37 -14.94 8.49 1.86
CA TRP A 37 -15.83 9.49 1.24
C TRP A 37 -16.82 8.94 0.23
N ALA A 38 -16.47 7.89 -0.50
CA ALA A 38 -17.19 7.51 -1.71
C ALA A 38 -17.80 6.11 -1.66
N VAL A 39 -17.45 5.29 -0.67
CA VAL A 39 -17.91 3.90 -0.62
C VAL A 39 -19.05 3.75 0.39
N PRO A 40 -20.26 3.38 -0.05
CA PRO A 40 -21.33 3.03 0.86
C PRO A 40 -21.06 1.66 1.48
N LEU A 41 -20.67 1.64 2.76
CA LEU A 41 -20.54 0.40 3.51
C LEU A 41 -21.92 -0.17 3.86
N ALA A 42 -22.12 -1.45 3.53
CA ALA A 42 -23.36 -2.19 3.77
C ALA A 42 -23.53 -2.52 5.26
N ASP A 43 -22.44 -2.93 5.92
CA ASP A 43 -22.43 -3.19 7.36
C ASP A 43 -22.51 -1.88 8.17
N SER A 44 -23.49 -1.81 9.06
CA SER A 44 -23.77 -0.60 9.84
C SER A 44 -22.71 -0.29 10.90
N HIS A 45 -22.02 -1.30 11.44
CA HIS A 45 -20.98 -1.13 12.44
C HIS A 45 -19.72 -0.56 11.81
N PHE A 46 -19.29 -1.10 10.68
CA PHE A 46 -18.16 -0.56 9.92
C PHE A 46 -18.46 0.82 9.35
N ARG A 47 -19.69 1.07 8.87
CA ARG A 47 -20.10 2.41 8.44
C ARG A 47 -20.00 3.42 9.58
N ARG A 48 -20.52 3.09 10.76
CA ARG A 48 -20.45 3.96 11.95
C ARG A 48 -18.99 4.22 12.37
N ALA A 49 -18.19 3.16 12.45
CA ALA A 49 -16.76 3.24 12.76
C ALA A 49 -15.99 4.14 11.78
N MET A 50 -16.21 3.95 10.48
CA MET A 50 -15.59 4.74 9.42
C MET A 50 -15.94 6.23 9.53
N CYS A 51 -17.21 6.55 9.83
CA CYS A 51 -17.66 7.93 10.01
C CYS A 51 -17.12 8.55 11.31
N ALA A 52 -17.02 7.78 12.40
CA ALA A 52 -16.52 8.26 13.69
C ALA A 52 -15.00 8.47 13.70
N PHE A 53 -14.25 7.57 13.03
CA PHE A 53 -12.79 7.53 13.07
C PHE A 53 -12.14 7.48 11.69
N PRO A 54 -12.41 8.44 10.77
CA PRO A 54 -11.86 8.43 9.41
C PRO A 54 -10.33 8.50 9.40
N GLY A 55 -9.74 9.22 10.36
CA GLY A 55 -8.29 9.26 10.59
C GLY A 55 -7.67 7.89 10.86
N TRP A 56 -8.40 7.01 11.53
CA TRP A 56 -7.91 5.70 11.95
C TRP A 56 -8.08 4.65 10.85
N VAL A 57 -9.07 4.83 9.96
CA VAL A 57 -9.12 4.08 8.68
C VAL A 57 -7.87 4.38 7.85
N MET A 58 -7.54 5.66 7.67
CA MET A 58 -6.34 6.06 6.93
C MET A 58 -5.04 5.59 7.61
N ALA A 59 -4.96 5.64 8.94
CA ALA A 59 -3.79 5.14 9.66
C ALA A 59 -3.68 3.60 9.62
N GLY A 60 -4.81 2.89 9.69
CA GLY A 60 -4.90 1.44 9.56
C GLY A 60 -4.42 0.93 8.22
N ALA A 61 -4.66 1.69 7.14
CA ALA A 61 -4.17 1.38 5.79
C ALA A 61 -2.64 1.42 5.64
N CYS A 62 -1.92 1.94 6.63
CA CYS A 62 -0.45 1.91 6.67
C CYS A 62 0.10 0.69 7.41
N LEU A 63 -0.72 -0.02 8.20
CA LEU A 63 -0.23 -1.06 9.11
C LEU A 63 0.27 -2.34 8.41
N PRO A 64 -0.21 -2.74 7.22
CA PRO A 64 0.35 -3.91 6.58
C PRO A 64 1.86 -3.78 6.28
N ASP A 65 2.32 -2.58 5.98
CA ASP A 65 3.75 -2.28 5.73
C ASP A 65 4.64 -2.33 6.98
N LEU A 66 4.09 -2.67 8.16
CA LEU A 66 4.92 -3.05 9.31
C LEU A 66 5.77 -4.30 9.04
N SER A 67 5.44 -5.11 8.02
CA SER A 67 6.30 -6.19 7.53
C SER A 67 7.70 -5.69 7.17
N LEU A 68 7.83 -4.45 6.67
CA LEU A 68 9.09 -3.83 6.27
C LEU A 68 9.95 -3.40 7.46
N THR A 69 9.31 -3.01 8.57
CA THR A 69 9.99 -2.41 9.73
C THR A 69 10.05 -3.31 10.95
N GLY A 70 9.26 -4.40 10.98
CA GLY A 70 9.17 -5.31 12.11
C GLY A 70 10.52 -5.88 12.53
N GLN A 71 11.30 -6.40 11.58
CA GLN A 71 12.61 -6.98 11.87
C GLN A 71 13.56 -5.95 12.48
N HIS A 72 13.58 -4.73 11.93
CA HIS A 72 14.37 -3.61 12.45
C HIS A 72 13.89 -3.12 13.82
N ALA A 73 12.62 -3.36 14.16
CA ALA A 73 12.06 -3.11 15.49
C ALA A 73 12.27 -4.27 16.48
N GLY A 74 12.86 -5.38 16.04
CA GLY A 74 13.14 -6.56 16.88
C GLY A 74 11.98 -7.56 17.00
N THR A 75 11.08 -7.60 16.02
CA THR A 75 9.95 -8.53 15.93
C THR A 75 9.84 -9.16 14.54
N TYR A 76 9.28 -10.36 14.44
CA TYR A 76 8.90 -10.99 13.17
C TYR A 76 7.38 -11.20 13.07
N ASP A 77 6.62 -10.63 14.00
CA ASP A 77 5.18 -10.87 14.16
C ASP A 77 4.36 -10.21 13.03
N PHE A 78 4.96 -9.27 12.30
CA PHE A 78 4.35 -8.58 11.16
C PHE A 78 4.63 -9.23 9.81
N LYS A 79 5.23 -10.43 9.73
CA LYS A 79 5.54 -11.08 8.44
C LYS A 79 4.31 -11.46 7.61
N GLN A 80 3.17 -11.67 8.26
CA GLN A 80 1.95 -12.18 7.62
C GLN A 80 0.89 -11.09 7.43
N THR A 81 1.28 -9.82 7.50
CA THR A 81 0.36 -8.69 7.40
C THR A 81 -0.34 -8.61 6.04
N HIS A 82 0.32 -8.98 4.95
CA HIS A 82 -0.25 -8.99 3.61
C HIS A 82 -1.10 -10.24 3.29
N GLN A 83 -1.37 -11.10 4.29
CA GLN A 83 -2.23 -12.28 4.12
C GLN A 83 -3.70 -11.96 4.42
N TRP A 84 -4.62 -12.45 3.58
CA TRP A 84 -6.06 -12.27 3.78
C TRP A 84 -6.56 -12.86 5.09
N ASP A 85 -5.97 -13.97 5.56
CA ASP A 85 -6.32 -14.56 6.85
C ASP A 85 -6.05 -13.60 8.01
N THR A 86 -4.99 -12.80 7.93
CA THR A 86 -4.71 -11.74 8.91
C THR A 86 -5.77 -10.66 8.86
N ALA A 87 -6.08 -10.11 7.67
CA ALA A 87 -7.10 -9.08 7.53
C ALA A 87 -8.49 -9.57 7.99
N ARG A 88 -8.87 -10.80 7.65
CA ARG A 88 -10.10 -11.46 8.09
C ARG A 88 -10.17 -11.52 9.62
N ARG A 89 -9.11 -12.02 10.25
CA ARG A 89 -9.00 -12.11 11.71
C ARG A 89 -9.17 -10.74 12.38
N LEU A 90 -8.54 -9.69 11.84
CA LEU A 90 -8.68 -8.33 12.36
C LEU A 90 -10.12 -7.80 12.24
N LEU A 91 -10.77 -8.02 11.10
CA LEU A 91 -12.15 -7.61 10.89
C LEU A 91 -13.13 -8.37 11.81
N ASP A 92 -12.90 -9.66 12.07
CA ASP A 92 -13.75 -10.48 12.93
C ASP A 92 -13.55 -10.21 14.42
N GLN A 93 -12.33 -9.91 14.83
CA GLN A 93 -11.97 -9.69 16.24
C GLN A 93 -12.21 -8.24 16.71
N ALA A 94 -12.40 -7.30 15.79
CA ALA A 94 -12.63 -5.89 16.12
C ALA A 94 -13.92 -5.71 16.95
N TYR A 95 -13.77 -5.41 18.24
CA TYR A 95 -14.91 -5.37 19.17
C TYR A 95 -15.55 -3.98 19.27
N CYS A 96 -14.78 -2.91 19.09
CA CYS A 96 -15.24 -1.52 19.17
C CYS A 96 -15.08 -0.79 17.83
N ASP A 97 -15.65 0.41 17.73
CA ASP A 97 -15.67 1.18 16.48
C ASP A 97 -14.26 1.67 16.11
N GLU A 98 -13.44 1.92 17.12
CA GLU A 98 -12.02 2.22 17.04
C GLU A 98 -11.25 1.15 16.26
N GLU A 99 -11.36 -0.11 16.70
CA GLU A 99 -10.69 -1.24 16.07
C GLU A 99 -11.27 -1.55 14.69
N ARG A 100 -12.59 -1.42 14.51
CA ARG A 100 -13.24 -1.61 13.21
C ARG A 100 -12.72 -0.62 12.19
N ALA A 101 -12.47 0.63 12.57
CA ALA A 101 -11.89 1.63 11.69
C ALA A 101 -10.48 1.25 11.26
N ILE A 102 -9.61 0.84 12.20
CA ILE A 102 -8.24 0.41 11.90
C ILE A 102 -8.24 -0.84 11.02
N ALA A 103 -9.04 -1.86 11.37
CA ALA A 103 -9.15 -3.10 10.62
C ALA A 103 -9.71 -2.89 9.20
N LEU A 104 -10.66 -1.98 9.02
CA LEU A 104 -11.18 -1.59 7.71
C LEU A 104 -10.09 -0.95 6.85
N GLY A 105 -9.29 -0.05 7.44
CA GLY A 105 -8.11 0.53 6.79
C GLY A 105 -7.12 -0.53 6.34
N PHE A 106 -6.78 -1.45 7.25
CA PHE A 106 -5.91 -2.59 6.98
C PHE A 106 -6.41 -3.44 5.81
N ALA A 107 -7.69 -3.82 5.80
CA ALA A 107 -8.27 -4.61 4.72
C ALA A 107 -8.29 -3.85 3.38
N SER A 108 -8.50 -2.53 3.41
CA SER A 108 -8.48 -1.69 2.20
C SER A 108 -7.11 -1.67 1.53
N HIS A 109 -6.03 -1.73 2.31
CA HIS A 109 -4.67 -1.84 1.79
C HIS A 109 -4.48 -3.12 0.97
N LEU A 110 -4.82 -4.29 1.55
CA LEU A 110 -4.70 -5.58 0.84
C LEU A 110 -5.55 -5.61 -0.44
N LEU A 111 -6.74 -5.02 -0.41
CA LEU A 111 -7.61 -4.94 -1.58
C LEU A 111 -6.97 -4.14 -2.73
N VAL A 112 -6.31 -3.03 -2.39
CA VAL A 112 -5.57 -2.20 -3.36
C VAL A 112 -4.35 -2.94 -3.89
N ASP A 113 -3.63 -3.65 -3.02
CA ASP A 113 -2.42 -4.38 -3.38
C ASP A 113 -2.66 -5.50 -4.39
N ILE A 114 -3.83 -6.12 -4.37
CA ILE A 114 -4.21 -7.06 -5.43
C ILE A 114 -4.02 -6.39 -6.79
N ILE A 115 -4.53 -5.18 -6.98
CA ILE A 115 -4.41 -4.49 -8.27
C ILE A 115 -2.99 -3.95 -8.46
N ALA A 116 -2.36 -3.47 -7.38
CA ALA A 116 -1.02 -2.90 -7.43
C ALA A 116 0.02 -3.95 -7.89
N HIS A 117 0.16 -5.04 -7.16
CA HIS A 117 1.23 -6.03 -7.34
C HIS A 117 0.91 -7.07 -8.41
N ASN A 118 -0.37 -7.31 -8.75
CA ASN A 118 -0.71 -8.24 -9.83
C ASN A 118 -0.78 -7.57 -11.21
N HIS A 119 -0.95 -6.24 -11.29
CA HIS A 119 -1.18 -5.55 -12.57
C HIS A 119 -0.41 -4.25 -12.73
N PHE A 120 -0.50 -3.32 -11.78
CA PHE A 120 0.10 -1.99 -11.93
C PHE A 120 1.63 -2.05 -11.95
N VAL A 121 2.26 -2.67 -10.95
CA VAL A 121 3.71 -2.79 -10.84
C VAL A 121 4.27 -3.63 -12.00
N PRO A 122 3.79 -4.85 -12.28
CA PRO A 122 4.25 -5.64 -13.43
C PRO A 122 4.14 -4.93 -14.79
N SER A 123 3.10 -4.11 -14.97
CA SER A 123 2.95 -3.29 -16.18
C SER A 123 4.04 -2.25 -16.32
N HIS A 124 4.46 -1.63 -15.21
CA HIS A 124 5.55 -0.65 -15.23
C HIS A 124 6.92 -1.33 -15.30
N GLU A 125 7.09 -2.51 -14.70
CA GLU A 125 8.28 -3.35 -14.89
C GLU A 125 8.48 -3.77 -16.35
N LYS A 126 7.39 -4.05 -17.06
CA LYS A 126 7.44 -4.38 -18.49
C LYS A 126 7.70 -3.16 -19.38
N LEU A 127 7.19 -1.98 -19.00
CA LEU A 127 7.35 -0.75 -19.78
C LEU A 127 8.68 -0.05 -19.52
N TRP A 128 9.19 -0.13 -18.30
CA TRP A 128 10.46 0.46 -17.88
C TRP A 128 11.57 -0.59 -17.99
N VAL A 129 12.83 -0.18 -17.85
CA VAL A 129 13.96 -1.12 -17.88
C VAL A 129 13.75 -2.15 -16.77
N ASN A 130 13.85 -3.44 -17.09
CA ASN A 130 13.58 -4.54 -16.14
C ASN A 130 14.74 -4.71 -15.14
N VAL A 131 14.85 -3.78 -14.19
CA VAL A 131 15.62 -3.95 -12.95
C VAL A 131 14.58 -4.17 -11.85
N PRO A 132 14.19 -5.43 -11.56
CA PRO A 132 12.91 -5.75 -10.94
C PRO A 132 12.58 -4.89 -9.71
N ILE A 133 13.44 -4.93 -8.70
CA ILE A 133 13.18 -4.25 -7.41
C ILE A 133 13.30 -2.73 -7.52
N LEU A 134 14.21 -2.22 -8.35
CA LEU A 134 14.33 -0.77 -8.56
C LEU A 134 13.09 -0.23 -9.28
N THR A 135 12.62 -0.95 -10.28
CA THR A 135 11.46 -0.55 -11.07
C THR A 135 10.17 -0.70 -10.27
N HIS A 136 10.06 -1.74 -9.44
CA HIS A 136 9.00 -1.90 -8.44
C HIS A 136 8.92 -0.66 -7.55
N ALA A 137 9.99 -0.38 -6.77
CA ALA A 137 10.03 0.75 -5.85
C ALA A 137 9.81 2.08 -6.56
N SER A 138 10.40 2.25 -7.75
CA SER A 138 10.23 3.47 -8.55
C SER A 138 8.79 3.67 -9.00
N SER A 139 8.07 2.61 -9.38
CA SER A 139 6.68 2.70 -9.84
C SER A 139 5.74 3.11 -8.72
N GLU A 140 5.93 2.56 -7.51
CA GLU A 140 5.18 2.93 -6.32
C GLU A 140 5.51 4.34 -5.84
N TRP A 141 6.78 4.71 -5.76
CA TRP A 141 7.18 6.06 -5.38
C TRP A 141 6.69 7.11 -6.37
N ALA A 142 6.70 6.79 -7.67
CA ALA A 142 6.13 7.66 -8.68
C ALA A 142 4.63 7.85 -8.48
N MET A 143 3.90 6.78 -8.15
CA MET A 143 2.47 6.87 -7.84
C MET A 143 2.23 7.71 -6.58
N ASP A 144 3.00 7.49 -5.51
CA ASP A 144 2.91 8.27 -4.27
C ASP A 144 3.13 9.77 -4.53
N ALA A 145 4.15 10.13 -5.32
CA ALA A 145 4.39 11.51 -5.73
C ALA A 145 3.24 12.07 -6.59
N HIS A 146 2.59 11.24 -7.39
CA HIS A 146 1.43 11.61 -8.19
C HIS A 146 0.19 11.89 -7.33
N VAL A 147 -0.06 11.10 -6.29
CA VAL A 147 -1.23 11.26 -5.39
C VAL A 147 -0.98 12.19 -4.21
N LYS A 148 0.27 12.56 -3.91
CA LYS A 148 0.66 13.34 -2.72
C LYS A 148 -0.23 14.55 -2.43
N ASN A 149 -0.56 15.33 -3.47
CA ASN A 149 -1.36 16.56 -3.33
C ASN A 149 -2.88 16.30 -3.24
N HIS A 150 -3.30 15.04 -3.34
CA HIS A 150 -4.69 14.59 -3.20
C HIS A 150 -4.96 13.95 -1.83
N VAL A 151 -3.95 13.80 -0.98
CA VAL A 151 -4.06 13.24 0.36
C VAL A 151 -4.05 14.37 1.41
N PHE A 152 -5.01 14.36 2.33
CA PHE A 152 -5.16 15.43 3.33
C PHE A 152 -4.19 15.31 4.51
N ASN A 153 -3.78 14.09 4.87
CA ASN A 153 -2.81 13.84 5.94
C ASN A 153 -1.71 12.89 5.45
N SER A 154 -0.45 13.24 5.68
CA SER A 154 0.64 12.36 5.32
C SER A 154 0.61 11.06 6.16
N PRO A 155 1.05 9.92 5.59
CA PRO A 155 1.19 8.67 6.34
C PRO A 155 2.04 8.83 7.60
N ALA A 156 3.20 9.49 7.48
CA ALA A 156 4.05 9.80 8.64
C ALA A 156 3.32 10.56 9.76
N LYS A 157 2.46 11.53 9.41
CA LYS A 157 1.67 12.29 10.39
C LYS A 157 0.61 11.39 11.05
N LEU A 158 -0.13 10.61 10.26
CA LEU A 158 -1.15 9.67 10.74
C LEU A 158 -0.56 8.66 11.71
N LEU A 159 0.58 8.06 11.37
CA LEU A 159 1.26 7.07 12.21
C LEU A 159 1.78 7.69 13.52
N LYS A 160 2.41 8.88 13.46
CA LYS A 160 2.94 9.56 14.66
C LYS A 160 1.83 10.02 15.61
N GLN A 161 0.77 10.61 15.08
CA GLN A 161 -0.33 11.13 15.89
C GLN A 161 -1.11 10.03 16.60
N ASN A 162 -1.22 8.85 15.99
CA ASN A 162 -1.98 7.72 16.51
C ASN A 162 -1.08 6.60 17.06
N GLN A 163 0.21 6.87 17.31
CA GLN A 163 1.20 5.83 17.64
C GLN A 163 0.77 4.93 18.80
N ASN A 164 0.34 5.49 19.93
CA ASN A 164 -0.01 4.71 21.11
C ASN A 164 -1.21 3.78 20.85
N LEU A 165 -2.23 4.30 20.16
CA LEU A 165 -3.41 3.54 19.77
C LEU A 165 -3.04 2.40 18.81
N LEU A 166 -2.31 2.72 17.74
CA LEU A 166 -1.90 1.75 16.73
C LEU A 166 -0.96 0.69 17.32
N ALA A 167 -0.07 1.07 18.23
CA ALA A 167 0.82 0.14 18.93
C ALA A 167 0.04 -0.81 19.84
N HIS A 168 -0.97 -0.30 20.55
CA HIS A 168 -1.86 -1.14 21.35
C HIS A 168 -2.65 -2.13 20.48
N PHE A 169 -3.29 -1.63 19.42
CA PHE A 169 -3.99 -2.46 18.43
C PHE A 169 -3.06 -3.55 17.87
N ALA A 170 -1.87 -3.16 17.42
CA ALA A 170 -0.92 -4.09 16.83
C ALA A 170 -0.41 -5.12 17.86
N ALA A 171 -0.11 -4.70 19.09
CA ALA A 171 0.30 -5.60 20.16
C ALA A 171 -0.77 -6.64 20.47
N LEU A 172 -2.03 -6.21 20.55
CA LEU A 172 -3.17 -7.07 20.85
C LEU A 172 -3.39 -8.12 19.75
N HIS A 173 -3.49 -7.69 18.48
CA HIS A 173 -3.90 -8.58 17.40
C HIS A 173 -2.75 -9.40 16.79
N PHE A 174 -1.52 -8.91 16.84
CA PHE A 174 -0.34 -9.63 16.34
C PHE A 174 0.44 -10.34 17.46
N GLN A 175 -0.06 -10.31 18.70
CA GLN A 175 0.61 -10.88 19.88
C GLN A 175 2.06 -10.39 20.03
N CYS A 176 2.28 -9.11 19.71
CA CYS A 176 3.58 -8.47 19.73
C CYS A 176 3.78 -7.69 21.03
N ASP A 177 5.03 -7.54 21.47
CA ASP A 177 5.37 -6.63 22.57
C ASP A 177 4.99 -5.18 22.20
N PRO A 178 4.25 -4.44 23.06
CA PRO A 178 3.80 -3.08 22.76
C PRO A 178 4.92 -2.08 22.43
N LEU A 179 6.10 -2.23 23.05
CA LEU A 179 7.24 -1.37 22.77
C LEU A 179 7.83 -1.69 21.38
N LYS A 180 7.88 -2.96 21.00
CA LYS A 180 8.31 -3.37 19.64
C LYS A 180 7.33 -2.90 18.57
N ALA A 181 6.03 -3.05 18.80
CA ALA A 181 5.00 -2.54 17.90
C ALA A 181 5.12 -1.01 17.73
N GLY A 182 5.25 -0.28 18.84
CA GLY A 182 5.46 1.17 18.81
C GLY A 182 6.74 1.59 18.07
N ARG A 183 7.83 0.84 18.21
CA ARG A 183 9.07 1.06 17.44
C ARG A 183 8.88 0.81 15.96
N ALA A 184 8.22 -0.29 15.56
CA ALA A 184 7.96 -0.60 14.15
C ALA A 184 7.13 0.50 13.46
N ILE A 185 6.09 0.98 14.14
CA ILE A 185 5.25 2.11 13.68
C ILE A 185 6.07 3.38 13.51
N MET A 186 6.96 3.69 14.46
CA MET A 186 7.80 4.90 14.36
C MET A 186 8.89 4.78 13.32
N LEU A 187 9.48 3.60 13.13
CA LEU A 187 10.41 3.34 12.02
C LEU A 187 9.72 3.54 10.68
N LEU A 188 8.49 3.05 10.52
CA LEU A 188 7.68 3.25 9.32
C LEU A 188 7.37 4.75 9.14
N ALA A 189 6.88 5.43 10.18
CA ALA A 189 6.56 6.85 10.09
C ALA A 189 7.78 7.73 9.76
N ASN A 190 8.95 7.40 10.31
CA ASN A 190 10.18 8.15 10.07
C ASN A 190 10.78 7.84 8.70
N GLY A 191 10.74 6.59 8.26
CA GLY A 191 11.19 6.19 6.92
C GLY A 191 10.38 6.90 5.83
N ASP A 192 9.04 6.96 5.96
CA ASP A 192 8.18 7.71 5.04
C ASP A 192 8.56 9.20 5.04
N ALA A 193 8.72 9.79 6.23
CA ALA A 193 9.08 11.21 6.34
C ALA A 193 10.44 11.53 5.68
N VAL A 194 11.44 10.66 5.84
CA VAL A 194 12.75 10.80 5.19
C VAL A 194 12.63 10.64 3.68
N LEU A 195 11.91 9.63 3.21
CA LEU A 195 11.69 9.38 1.79
C LEU A 195 11.02 10.60 1.13
N ARG A 196 9.95 11.15 1.70
CA ARG A 196 9.29 12.35 1.15
C ARG A 196 10.12 13.62 1.32
N GLY A 197 10.86 13.74 2.41
CA GLY A 197 11.76 14.88 2.66
C GLY A 197 12.90 14.96 1.64
N SER A 198 13.38 13.79 1.17
CA SER A 198 14.45 13.68 0.18
C SER A 198 14.05 14.12 -1.24
N ARG A 199 12.75 14.22 -1.52
CA ARG A 199 12.17 14.46 -2.86
C ARG A 199 12.53 13.41 -3.92
N LEU A 200 13.00 12.23 -3.51
CA LEU A 200 13.34 11.14 -4.43
C LEU A 200 12.11 10.68 -5.21
N ALA A 201 10.98 10.47 -4.53
CA ALA A 201 9.73 10.06 -5.15
C ALA A 201 9.27 11.05 -6.24
N GLU A 202 9.33 12.35 -5.95
CA GLU A 202 9.04 13.41 -6.92
C GLU A 202 10.02 13.37 -8.09
N GLY A 203 11.32 13.22 -7.82
CA GLY A 203 12.34 13.08 -8.86
C GLY A 203 12.07 11.92 -9.81
N VAL A 204 11.73 10.75 -9.27
CA VAL A 204 11.34 9.56 -10.05
C VAL A 204 10.10 9.85 -10.91
N TYR A 205 9.06 10.45 -10.33
CA TYR A 205 7.84 10.80 -11.06
C TYR A 205 8.09 11.85 -12.16
N HIS A 206 8.90 12.88 -11.89
CA HIS A 206 9.23 13.90 -12.88
C HIS A 206 10.04 13.33 -14.05
N THR A 207 11.05 12.51 -13.77
CA THR A 207 11.82 11.81 -14.80
C THR A 207 10.94 10.84 -15.58
N GLY A 208 10.08 10.08 -14.90
CA GLY A 208 9.12 9.18 -15.53
C GLY A 208 8.19 9.90 -16.51
N LYS A 209 7.67 11.09 -16.16
CA LYS A 209 6.84 11.89 -17.08
C LYS A 209 7.59 12.40 -18.31
N LEU A 210 8.89 12.69 -18.17
CA LEU A 210 9.73 13.16 -19.29
C LEU A 210 10.00 12.01 -20.27
N LEU A 211 10.26 10.82 -19.76
CA LEU A 211 10.55 9.62 -20.56
C LEU A 211 9.26 8.98 -21.12
N ASP A 212 8.15 9.09 -20.40
CA ASP A 212 6.89 8.45 -20.73
C ASP A 212 5.71 9.44 -20.69
N ARG A 213 5.36 9.93 -21.88
CA ARG A 213 4.25 10.89 -22.07
C ARG A 213 2.88 10.34 -21.65
N ASN A 214 2.70 9.03 -21.58
CA ASN A 214 1.43 8.40 -21.20
C ASN A 214 1.36 8.11 -19.69
N LEU A 215 2.43 8.31 -18.93
CA LEU A 215 2.52 7.95 -17.52
C LEU A 215 1.36 8.52 -16.69
N LYS A 216 1.15 9.83 -16.76
CA LYS A 216 0.08 10.51 -16.01
C LYS A 216 -1.31 9.94 -16.37
N ARG A 217 -1.55 9.63 -17.65
CA ARG A 217 -2.81 9.02 -18.09
C ARG A 217 -3.00 7.63 -17.50
N ARG A 218 -1.96 6.79 -17.52
CA ARG A 218 -2.01 5.45 -16.93
C ARG A 218 -2.21 5.50 -15.41
N PHE A 219 -1.56 6.41 -14.71
CA PHE A 219 -1.73 6.58 -13.27
C PHE A 219 -3.16 7.01 -12.94
N ASN A 220 -3.69 8.02 -13.63
CA ASN A 220 -5.10 8.41 -13.47
C ASN A 220 -6.08 7.28 -13.79
N TYR A 221 -5.77 6.46 -14.80
CA TYR A 221 -6.58 5.28 -15.14
C TYR A 221 -6.57 4.28 -13.99
N TYR A 222 -5.39 3.93 -13.46
CA TYR A 222 -5.24 3.06 -12.30
C TYR A 222 -6.04 3.58 -11.09
N LEU A 223 -5.84 4.85 -10.71
CA LEU A 223 -6.52 5.45 -9.56
C LEU A 223 -8.05 5.37 -9.71
N ARG A 224 -8.59 5.69 -10.89
CA ARG A 224 -10.03 5.64 -11.14
C ARG A 224 -10.56 4.21 -11.08
N GLU A 225 -9.90 3.27 -11.73
CA GLU A 225 -10.37 1.89 -11.82
C GLU A 225 -10.27 1.17 -10.47
N THR A 226 -9.18 1.38 -9.72
CA THR A 226 -9.05 0.87 -8.34
C THR A 226 -10.10 1.49 -7.43
N SER A 227 -10.33 2.81 -7.50
CA SER A 227 -11.37 3.47 -6.69
C SER A 227 -12.77 2.90 -6.94
N ARG A 228 -13.11 2.58 -8.20
CA ARG A 228 -14.40 1.94 -8.55
C ARG A 228 -14.57 0.56 -7.91
N ARG A 229 -13.47 -0.15 -7.67
CA ARG A 229 -13.46 -1.50 -7.11
C ARG A 229 -13.41 -1.52 -5.60
N LEU A 230 -13.13 -0.39 -4.95
CA LEU A 230 -13.16 -0.30 -3.48
C LEU A 230 -14.50 -0.73 -2.88
N VAL A 231 -15.62 -0.57 -3.61
CA VAL A 231 -16.94 -1.06 -3.16
C VAL A 231 -16.97 -2.57 -2.88
N GLN A 232 -16.07 -3.34 -3.49
CA GLN A 232 -15.95 -4.78 -3.26
C GLN A 232 -15.44 -5.11 -1.84
N ILE A 233 -14.93 -4.13 -1.09
CA ILE A 233 -14.62 -4.27 0.35
C ILE A 233 -15.83 -4.73 1.16
N ASN A 234 -17.06 -4.44 0.73
CA ASN A 234 -18.27 -4.94 1.38
C ASN A 234 -18.30 -6.47 1.41
N ARG A 235 -17.84 -7.14 0.33
CA ARG A 235 -17.75 -8.60 0.29
C ARG A 235 -16.69 -9.12 1.26
N VAL A 236 -15.59 -8.37 1.45
CA VAL A 236 -14.61 -8.64 2.49
C VAL A 236 -15.27 -8.54 3.85
N ILE A 237 -15.97 -7.45 4.16
CA ILE A 237 -16.65 -7.28 5.44
C ILE A 237 -17.65 -8.43 5.72
N GLU A 238 -18.37 -8.90 4.71
CA GLU A 238 -19.30 -10.06 4.77
C GLU A 238 -18.62 -11.41 5.02
N GLY A 239 -17.29 -11.47 5.09
CA GLY A 239 -16.55 -12.71 5.37
C GLY A 239 -16.01 -13.43 4.13
N ARG A 240 -16.10 -12.82 2.93
CA ARG A 240 -15.53 -13.41 1.71
C ARG A 240 -14.12 -12.88 1.46
N ASN A 241 -13.16 -13.76 1.20
CA ASN A 241 -11.83 -13.34 0.75
C ASN A 241 -11.79 -13.26 -0.78
N PRO A 242 -11.08 -12.27 -1.37
CA PRO A 242 -10.73 -12.27 -2.78
C PRO A 242 -9.97 -13.55 -3.16
N VAL A 243 -10.10 -13.97 -4.42
CA VAL A 243 -9.35 -15.12 -4.95
C VAL A 243 -7.87 -14.76 -5.13
N TRP A 244 -7.59 -13.47 -5.25
CA TRP A 244 -6.27 -12.94 -5.53
C TRP A 244 -5.55 -12.56 -4.23
N HIS A 245 -4.28 -12.93 -4.14
CA HIS A 245 -3.41 -12.47 -3.06
C HIS A 245 -2.99 -11.01 -3.30
N ALA A 246 -2.93 -10.23 -2.21
CA ALA A 246 -2.37 -8.88 -2.22
C ALA A 246 -0.93 -8.91 -2.75
N GLU A 247 -0.11 -9.81 -2.19
CA GLU A 247 1.21 -10.14 -2.71
C GLU A 247 1.15 -11.50 -3.43
N PRO A 248 1.50 -11.58 -4.74
CA PRO A 248 1.53 -12.84 -5.45
C PRO A 248 2.52 -13.82 -4.79
N PRO A 249 2.13 -15.08 -4.51
CA PRO A 249 3.01 -16.04 -3.84
C PRO A 249 4.27 -16.33 -4.67
N MET A 250 4.17 -16.15 -5.98
CA MET A 250 5.29 -16.21 -6.90
C MET A 250 5.25 -14.98 -7.83
N PRO A 251 6.27 -14.10 -7.82
CA PRO A 251 6.27 -12.85 -8.60
C PRO A 251 6.06 -13.05 -10.11
N HIS A 252 6.55 -14.16 -10.68
CA HIS A 252 6.39 -14.43 -12.11
C HIS A 252 4.93 -14.57 -12.56
N LEU A 253 4.02 -14.99 -11.68
CA LEU A 253 2.58 -15.10 -12.01
C LEU A 253 1.99 -13.74 -12.35
N ALA A 254 2.43 -12.68 -11.67
CA ALA A 254 2.01 -11.32 -11.96
C ALA A 254 2.59 -10.84 -13.31
N HIS A 255 3.83 -11.22 -13.62
CA HIS A 255 4.46 -10.93 -14.91
C HIS A 255 3.76 -11.65 -16.06
N ASP A 256 3.40 -12.92 -15.90
CA ASP A 256 2.73 -13.72 -16.93
C ASP A 256 1.36 -13.15 -17.32
N ARG A 257 0.59 -12.62 -16.35
CA ARG A 257 -0.69 -11.94 -16.61
C ARG A 257 -0.55 -10.71 -17.50
N VAL A 258 0.55 -9.97 -17.34
CA VAL A 258 0.83 -8.78 -18.15
C VAL A 258 1.63 -9.14 -19.42
N ARG A 259 2.22 -10.34 -19.49
CA ARG A 259 3.05 -10.79 -20.62
C ARG A 259 2.29 -10.85 -21.94
N SER A 260 1.03 -11.29 -21.92
CA SER A 260 0.16 -11.37 -23.10
C SER A 260 -0.22 -9.99 -23.70
N HIS A 261 -0.07 -8.91 -22.95
CA HIS A 261 -0.46 -7.56 -23.37
C HIS A 261 0.70 -6.82 -24.06
N THR A 262 0.48 -6.28 -25.25
CA THR A 262 1.48 -5.44 -25.94
C THR A 262 1.74 -4.14 -25.16
N PRO A 263 2.93 -3.53 -25.26
CA PRO A 263 3.20 -2.22 -24.67
C PRO A 263 2.20 -1.15 -25.09
N ARG A 264 1.66 -1.22 -26.32
CA ARG A 264 0.61 -0.32 -26.80
C ARG A 264 -0.70 -0.51 -26.04
N GLN A 265 -1.12 -1.76 -25.81
CA GLN A 265 -2.32 -2.05 -25.01
C GLN A 265 -2.17 -1.53 -23.58
N ILE A 266 -1.05 -1.83 -22.90
CA ILE A 266 -0.76 -1.34 -21.54
C ILE A 266 -0.77 0.20 -21.49
N ASN A 267 -0.24 0.85 -22.54
CA ASN A 267 -0.25 2.31 -22.66
C ASN A 267 -1.64 2.93 -22.83
N CYS A 268 -2.55 2.23 -23.52
CA CYS A 268 -3.93 2.67 -23.70
C CYS A 268 -4.77 2.39 -22.45
N HIS A 269 -4.74 1.16 -21.96
CA HIS A 269 -5.51 0.67 -20.80
C HIS A 269 -4.71 -0.39 -20.05
N LEU A 270 -4.51 -0.19 -18.74
CA LEU A 270 -3.93 -1.23 -17.89
C LEU A 270 -4.91 -2.42 -17.83
N PRO A 271 -4.42 -3.66 -17.96
CA PRO A 271 -5.27 -4.85 -17.92
C PRO A 271 -5.64 -5.17 -16.48
N LEU A 272 -6.61 -4.44 -15.92
CA LEU A 272 -7.04 -4.58 -14.54
C LEU A 272 -8.24 -5.53 -14.45
N PRO A 273 -8.30 -6.42 -13.44
CA PRO A 273 -9.40 -7.37 -13.27
C PRO A 273 -10.69 -6.61 -13.01
N LEU A 274 -11.85 -7.10 -13.46
CA LEU A 274 -13.14 -6.44 -13.17
C LEU A 274 -13.63 -6.74 -11.75
N ASP A 275 -13.49 -7.99 -11.33
CA ASP A 275 -13.92 -8.50 -10.03
C ASP A 275 -12.74 -9.21 -9.34
N LEU A 276 -12.44 -8.84 -8.10
CA LEU A 276 -11.34 -9.40 -7.32
C LEU A 276 -11.71 -10.76 -6.69
N PHE A 277 -12.97 -11.17 -6.79
CA PHE A 277 -13.50 -12.40 -6.23
C PHE A 277 -13.75 -13.49 -7.27
N LEU A 278 -13.45 -13.21 -8.54
CA LEU A 278 -13.54 -14.17 -9.63
C LEU A 278 -12.15 -14.36 -10.22
N GLU A 279 -11.84 -15.59 -10.64
CA GLU A 279 -10.74 -15.80 -11.56
C GLU A 279 -11.15 -15.16 -12.90
N THR A 280 -10.31 -14.28 -13.43
CA THR A 280 -10.52 -13.76 -14.79
C THR A 280 -10.32 -14.90 -15.77
N GLU A 281 -11.36 -15.27 -16.52
CA GLU A 281 -11.27 -16.12 -17.72
C GLU A 281 -10.28 -15.56 -18.75
#